data_AF-A0A836HD50-F1
#
_entry.id   AF-A0A836HD50-F1
#
_cell.length_a   1.000
_cell.length_b   1.000
_cell.length_c   1.000
_cell.angle_alpha   90.00
_cell.angle_beta   90.00
_cell.angle_gamma   90.00
#
_symmetry.space_group_name_H-M   'P 1'
#
loop_
_entity.id
_entity.type
_entity.pdbx_description
1 polymer ?
#
loop_
_entity_poly.entity_id
_entity_poly.type
_entity_poly.pdbx_seq_one_letter_code
_entity_poly.pdbx_strand_id
1 'polypeptide(L)'
;MVQPEQHIVYAIHEYAIPGDGFLPLKAGDVVHVDEADESGWWLGTNLRGHKGIFPSTYTLPYLFPPPAEDLVDDMRLILIGHEFGVSVVSGVPKPLVPCFEADACTPAASLPPRFLLCKQIDEHLLHRETVRTKVMEMLSQLMRVRACQRAERDKVAHELAAEQQHLTARSTVLRETTAALQESVLELSARKSALLQDGAVPDSLWYEGFNDLTVEQARDSASPSQEGAWRSTLKEVQQVVKRQEEELTCLSVSCSAQEDVFTRAVTSLQARVEWRDDGVARMLAYWAAKADAVKTAYTVRKFKRDAMEEARQLEAVRLVHCLEEGQEQFLSAKQLYRQLRRHVEEIGLVLQRKESLDLLSRQIAETDGAIAAHQERQRLRSMAGA
;
A
#
# COMPACT_ATOMS: atom_id res chain seq x y z
N MET A 1 -0.19 -38.51 -21.90
CA MET A 1 -1.54 -37.91 -21.98
C MET A 1 -1.65 -36.92 -20.83
N VAL A 2 -1.63 -35.62 -21.13
CA VAL A 2 -1.76 -34.54 -20.13
C VAL A 2 -3.27 -34.28 -19.98
N GLN A 3 -3.76 -34.27 -18.74
CA GLN A 3 -5.18 -34.04 -18.44
C GLN A 3 -5.59 -32.57 -18.67
N PRO A 4 -6.85 -32.29 -19.00
CA PRO A 4 -7.37 -30.97 -19.40
C PRO A 4 -7.48 -29.93 -18.27
N GLU A 5 -6.94 -30.18 -17.08
CA GLU A 5 -7.08 -29.26 -15.94
C GLU A 5 -6.01 -28.14 -15.91
N GLN A 6 -5.00 -28.21 -16.78
CA GLN A 6 -3.89 -27.24 -16.81
C GLN A 6 -4.01 -26.33 -18.04
N HIS A 7 -4.66 -25.19 -17.86
CA HIS A 7 -4.90 -24.19 -18.91
C HIS A 7 -3.65 -23.42 -19.34
N ILE A 8 -2.47 -23.66 -18.76
CA ILE A 8 -1.27 -22.89 -19.05
C ILE A 8 -0.09 -23.84 -19.28
N VAL A 9 0.60 -23.63 -20.38
CA VAL A 9 1.71 -24.45 -20.84
C VAL A 9 2.89 -23.57 -21.20
N TYR A 10 4.11 -24.10 -21.09
CA TYR A 10 5.31 -23.42 -21.54
C TYR A 10 5.93 -24.16 -22.72
N ALA A 11 6.35 -23.41 -23.74
CA ALA A 11 6.98 -23.95 -24.92
C ALA A 11 8.40 -24.41 -24.60
N ILE A 12 8.69 -25.68 -24.86
CA ILE A 12 10.03 -26.27 -24.72
C ILE A 12 10.84 -26.20 -26.01
N HIS A 13 10.14 -26.05 -27.14
CA HIS A 13 10.74 -26.04 -28.47
C HIS A 13 10.19 -24.87 -29.27
N GLU A 14 11.02 -24.35 -30.17
CA GLU A 14 10.60 -23.32 -31.11
C GLU A 14 9.72 -23.93 -32.20
N TYR A 15 8.65 -23.22 -32.56
CA TYR A 15 7.71 -23.60 -33.60
C TYR A 15 7.30 -22.35 -34.37
N ALA A 16 7.52 -22.34 -35.68
CA ALA A 16 7.21 -21.20 -36.53
C ALA A 16 6.65 -21.67 -37.87
N ILE A 17 5.32 -21.76 -37.97
CA ILE A 17 4.63 -21.91 -39.26
C ILE A 17 4.02 -20.56 -39.62
N PRO A 18 4.31 -20.02 -40.82
CA PRO A 18 3.65 -18.80 -41.29
C PRO A 18 2.19 -19.09 -41.69
N GLY A 19 1.24 -18.36 -41.09
CA GLY A 19 -0.18 -18.40 -41.46
C GLY A 19 -1.08 -17.82 -40.36
N ASP A 20 -2.20 -17.20 -40.76
CA ASP A 20 -3.12 -16.46 -39.85
C ASP A 20 -3.84 -17.32 -38.79
N GLY A 21 -3.68 -18.65 -38.83
CA GLY A 21 -4.26 -19.58 -37.86
C GLY A 21 -3.25 -20.27 -36.93
N PHE A 22 -1.94 -20.11 -37.16
CA PHE A 22 -0.91 -20.81 -36.37
C PHE A 22 -0.25 -19.87 -35.36
N LEU A 23 -0.04 -20.36 -34.14
CA LEU A 23 0.65 -19.61 -33.10
C LEU A 23 2.15 -19.93 -33.14
N PRO A 24 3.03 -18.97 -33.47
CA PRO A 24 4.46 -19.18 -33.35
C PRO A 24 4.85 -19.26 -31.87
N LEU A 25 5.60 -20.30 -31.52
CA LEU A 25 6.16 -20.53 -30.18
C LEU A 25 7.66 -20.29 -30.19
N LYS A 26 8.18 -19.57 -29.21
CA LYS A 26 9.61 -19.58 -28.87
C LYS A 26 9.84 -20.41 -27.62
N ALA A 27 11.02 -21.03 -27.51
CA ALA A 27 11.39 -21.75 -26.30
C ALA A 27 11.34 -20.81 -25.09
N GLY A 28 10.59 -21.19 -24.06
CA GLY A 28 10.31 -20.39 -22.86
C GLY A 28 9.06 -19.51 -22.93
N ASP A 29 8.34 -19.45 -24.06
CA ASP A 29 7.06 -18.73 -24.13
C ASP A 29 6.00 -19.45 -23.28
N VAL A 30 5.19 -18.69 -22.55
CA VAL A 30 4.02 -19.20 -21.80
C VAL A 30 2.76 -18.96 -22.63
N VAL A 31 1.92 -19.98 -22.73
CA VAL A 31 0.71 -19.99 -23.56
C VAL A 31 -0.48 -20.44 -22.73
N HIS A 32 -1.57 -19.69 -22.81
CA HIS A 32 -2.86 -20.10 -22.29
C HIS A 32 -3.55 -21.01 -23.31
N VAL A 33 -3.92 -22.22 -22.91
CA VAL A 33 -4.64 -23.20 -23.72
C VAL A 33 -6.13 -22.88 -23.64
N ASP A 34 -6.68 -22.38 -24.75
CA ASP A 34 -8.10 -22.06 -24.88
C ASP A 34 -8.90 -23.33 -25.19
N GLU A 35 -8.42 -24.15 -26.12
CA GLU A 35 -9.05 -25.41 -26.52
C GLU A 35 -7.98 -26.48 -26.79
N ALA A 36 -8.19 -27.68 -26.25
CA ALA A 36 -7.31 -28.82 -26.46
C ALA A 36 -8.00 -29.86 -27.35
N ASP A 37 -7.48 -30.07 -28.56
CA ASP A 37 -7.93 -31.12 -29.47
C ASP A 37 -7.18 -32.44 -29.22
N GLU A 38 -7.87 -33.56 -29.42
CA GLU A 38 -7.32 -34.92 -29.31
C GLU A 38 -6.30 -35.22 -30.41
N SER A 39 -6.34 -34.46 -31.52
CA SER A 39 -5.34 -34.53 -32.59
C SER A 39 -3.93 -34.08 -32.16
N GLY A 40 -3.79 -33.48 -30.97
CA GLY A 40 -2.53 -32.97 -30.44
C GLY A 40 -2.22 -31.53 -30.87
N TRP A 41 -3.14 -30.85 -31.55
CA TRP A 41 -3.05 -29.45 -31.92
C TRP A 41 -3.96 -28.61 -31.02
N TRP A 42 -3.36 -27.70 -30.25
CA TRP A 42 -4.09 -26.91 -29.26
C TRP A 42 -4.25 -25.48 -29.73
N LEU A 43 -5.41 -24.90 -29.46
CA LEU A 43 -5.65 -23.47 -29.65
C LEU A 43 -5.26 -22.76 -28.36
N GLY A 44 -4.47 -21.69 -28.48
CA GLY A 44 -4.15 -20.90 -27.32
C GLY A 44 -3.68 -19.51 -27.64
N THR A 45 -3.49 -18.74 -26.58
CA THR A 45 -3.13 -17.34 -26.62
C THR A 45 -1.81 -17.15 -25.88
N ASN A 46 -0.79 -16.60 -26.56
CA ASN A 46 0.51 -16.33 -25.93
C ASN A 46 0.46 -15.05 -25.07
N LEU A 47 1.49 -14.84 -24.25
CA LEU A 47 1.64 -13.61 -23.43
C LEU A 47 1.69 -12.30 -24.23
N ARG A 48 1.93 -12.39 -25.55
CA ARG A 48 1.98 -11.22 -26.45
C ARG A 48 0.59 -10.87 -27.01
N GLY A 49 -0.44 -11.65 -26.67
CA GLY A 49 -1.82 -11.46 -27.11
C GLY A 49 -2.13 -12.06 -28.48
N HIS A 50 -1.22 -12.85 -29.07
CA HIS A 50 -1.48 -13.57 -30.31
C HIS A 50 -2.18 -14.89 -30.01
N LYS A 51 -3.24 -15.18 -30.76
CA LYS A 51 -4.02 -16.40 -30.67
C LYS A 51 -3.80 -17.25 -31.92
N GLY A 52 -3.68 -18.55 -31.74
CA GLY A 52 -3.54 -19.49 -32.85
C GLY A 52 -3.30 -20.92 -32.38
N ILE A 53 -3.17 -21.82 -33.35
CA ILE A 53 -3.01 -23.25 -33.12
C ILE A 53 -1.53 -23.60 -33.04
N PHE A 54 -1.16 -24.44 -32.08
CA PHE A 54 0.21 -24.93 -31.86
C PHE A 54 0.22 -26.41 -31.46
N PRO A 55 1.32 -27.13 -31.72
CA PRO A 55 1.41 -28.54 -31.34
C PRO A 55 1.65 -28.69 -29.83
N SER A 56 0.79 -29.45 -29.17
CA SER A 56 0.88 -29.77 -27.74
C SER A 56 2.21 -30.43 -27.35
N THR A 57 2.80 -31.22 -28.26
CA THR A 57 4.08 -31.93 -28.07
C THR A 57 5.28 -31.01 -27.89
N TYR A 58 5.15 -29.73 -28.26
CA TYR A 58 6.19 -28.70 -28.12
C TYR A 58 6.05 -27.92 -26.82
N THR A 59 5.12 -28.35 -25.96
CA THR A 59 4.80 -27.67 -24.70
C THR A 59 4.80 -28.64 -23.53
N LEU A 60 5.13 -28.13 -22.36
CA LEU A 60 4.98 -28.84 -21.10
C LEU A 60 4.01 -28.06 -20.20
N PRO A 61 3.28 -28.75 -19.32
CA PRO A 61 2.39 -28.08 -18.38
C PRO A 61 3.18 -27.12 -17.51
N TYR A 62 2.73 -25.86 -17.48
CA TYR A 62 3.33 -24.86 -16.63
C TYR A 62 2.58 -24.85 -15.30
N LEU A 63 3.16 -25.50 -14.31
CA LEU A 63 2.72 -25.35 -12.93
C LEU A 63 3.31 -24.04 -12.41
N PHE A 64 2.45 -23.06 -12.10
CA PHE A 64 2.93 -21.95 -11.31
C PHE A 64 3.50 -22.51 -10.01
N PRO A 65 4.73 -22.13 -9.63
CA PRO A 65 5.17 -22.41 -8.27
C PRO A 65 4.10 -21.83 -7.34
N PRO A 66 3.66 -22.55 -6.30
CA PRO A 66 2.70 -22.01 -5.36
C PRO A 66 3.20 -20.65 -4.90
N PRO A 67 2.36 -19.60 -4.93
CA PRO A 67 2.77 -18.28 -4.50
C PRO A 67 3.38 -18.41 -3.11
N ALA A 68 4.51 -17.74 -2.89
CA ALA A 68 5.18 -17.75 -1.60
C ALA A 68 4.16 -17.48 -0.49
N GLU A 69 4.22 -18.22 0.62
CA GLU A 69 3.24 -18.09 1.71
C GLU A 69 3.07 -16.62 2.14
N ASP A 70 4.17 -15.86 2.15
CA ASP A 70 4.21 -14.43 2.40
C ASP A 70 3.25 -13.63 1.50
N LEU A 71 3.18 -13.94 0.19
CA LEU A 71 2.31 -13.24 -0.75
C LEU A 71 0.84 -13.58 -0.50
N VAL A 72 0.54 -14.82 -0.12
CA VAL A 72 -0.82 -15.26 0.20
C VAL A 72 -1.30 -14.60 1.49
N ASP A 73 -0.42 -14.47 2.47
CA ASP A 73 -0.70 -13.82 3.75
C ASP A 73 -0.81 -12.30 3.59
N ASP A 74 0.03 -11.67 2.76
CA ASP A 74 -0.11 -10.26 2.37
C ASP A 74 -1.46 -10.01 1.68
N MET A 75 -1.87 -10.87 0.76
CA MET A 75 -3.18 -10.76 0.09
C MET A 75 -4.34 -10.92 1.06
N ARG A 76 -4.25 -11.87 2.00
CA ARG A 76 -5.25 -12.00 3.07
C ARG A 76 -5.31 -10.75 3.93
N LEU A 77 -4.16 -10.19 4.30
CA LEU A 77 -4.08 -8.98 5.09
C LEU A 77 -4.70 -7.78 4.36
N ILE A 78 -4.46 -7.66 3.05
CA ILE A 78 -5.07 -6.64 2.19
C ILE A 78 -6.59 -6.80 2.12
N LEU A 79 -7.09 -8.03 1.96
CA LEU A 79 -8.53 -8.33 1.92
C LEU A 79 -9.21 -8.03 3.27
N ILE A 80 -8.59 -8.44 4.38
CA ILE A 80 -9.06 -8.10 5.73
C ILE A 80 -9.05 -6.59 5.94
N GLY A 81 -7.98 -5.90 5.55
CA GLY A 81 -7.91 -4.44 5.62
C GLY A 81 -9.07 -3.78 4.86
N HIS A 82 -9.43 -4.32 3.69
CA HIS A 82 -10.55 -3.80 2.91
C HIS A 82 -11.91 -3.93 3.64
N GLU A 83 -12.14 -5.02 4.37
CA GLU A 83 -13.31 -5.22 5.24
C GLU A 83 -13.38 -4.17 6.36
N PHE A 84 -12.23 -3.78 6.90
CA PHE A 84 -12.13 -2.74 7.94
C PHE A 84 -12.06 -1.31 7.39
N GLY A 85 -12.17 -1.13 6.07
CA GLY A 85 -12.11 0.18 5.44
C GLY A 85 -10.70 0.79 5.36
N VAL A 86 -9.66 -0.05 5.42
CA VAL A 86 -8.25 0.33 5.38
C VAL A 86 -7.62 -0.18 4.07
N SER A 87 -6.98 0.70 3.31
CA SER A 87 -6.16 0.29 2.18
C SER A 87 -4.75 -0.01 2.67
N VAL A 88 -4.44 -1.30 2.86
CA VAL A 88 -3.12 -1.77 3.31
C VAL A 88 -2.03 -1.46 2.28
N VAL A 89 -2.38 -1.43 0.99
CA VAL A 89 -1.45 -1.14 -0.13
C VAL A 89 -1.01 0.32 -0.15
N SER A 90 -1.89 1.27 0.22
CA SER A 90 -1.53 2.70 0.24
C SER A 90 -1.08 3.17 1.62
N GLY A 91 -1.39 2.44 2.70
CA GLY A 91 -1.22 2.90 4.08
C GLY A 91 -2.14 4.08 4.44
N VAL A 92 -3.05 4.46 3.55
CA VAL A 92 -3.93 5.61 3.69
C VAL A 92 -5.36 5.13 3.95
N PRO A 93 -6.03 5.63 5.01
CA PRO A 93 -7.45 5.33 5.24
C PRO A 93 -8.33 5.77 4.07
N LYS A 94 -9.36 4.98 3.76
CA LYS A 94 -10.33 5.24 2.67
C LYS A 94 -10.83 6.69 2.51
N PRO A 95 -11.05 7.53 3.56
CA PRO A 95 -11.54 8.91 3.37
C PRO A 95 -10.59 9.87 2.62
N LEU A 96 -9.33 9.49 2.35
CA LEU A 96 -8.36 10.34 1.64
C LEU A 96 -8.15 9.92 0.17
N VAL A 97 -8.81 8.86 -0.30
CA VAL A 97 -8.77 8.44 -1.70
C VAL A 97 -9.99 9.04 -2.41
N PRO A 98 -9.82 9.93 -3.41
CA PRO A 98 -10.95 10.61 -4.07
C PRO A 98 -11.82 9.71 -4.96
N CYS A 99 -11.52 8.40 -5.03
CA CYS A 99 -12.18 7.46 -5.92
C CYS A 99 -12.56 6.22 -5.12
N PHE A 100 -13.83 5.80 -5.20
CA PHE A 100 -14.50 4.69 -4.50
C PHE A 100 -15.17 5.06 -3.18
N GLU A 101 -16.38 5.61 -3.30
CA GLU A 101 -17.46 5.33 -2.35
C GLU A 101 -17.77 3.83 -2.45
N ALA A 102 -17.18 3.02 -1.58
CA ALA A 102 -17.65 1.67 -1.34
C ALA A 102 -18.61 1.73 -0.15
N ASP A 103 -19.89 1.55 -0.44
CA ASP A 103 -20.98 1.52 0.54
C ASP A 103 -20.61 0.64 1.74
N ALA A 104 -20.59 1.28 2.91
CA ALA A 104 -20.40 0.61 4.18
C ALA A 104 -21.69 -0.15 4.57
N CYS A 105 -22.00 -1.23 3.85
CA CYS A 105 -22.89 -2.33 4.23
C CYS A 105 -23.16 -3.22 3.00
N THR A 106 -22.17 -4.00 2.56
CA THR A 106 -22.46 -5.24 1.84
C THR A 106 -22.36 -6.40 2.83
N PRO A 107 -23.40 -7.23 2.99
CA PRO A 107 -23.33 -8.39 3.85
C PRO A 107 -22.21 -9.29 3.36
N ALA A 108 -21.39 -9.77 4.30
CA ALA A 108 -20.19 -10.59 4.08
C ALA A 108 -20.32 -11.47 2.83
N ALA A 109 -19.73 -11.02 1.72
CA ALA A 109 -19.50 -11.89 0.58
C ALA A 109 -18.52 -12.94 1.09
N SER A 110 -18.99 -14.16 1.27
CA SER A 110 -18.17 -15.29 1.67
C SER A 110 -16.88 -15.27 0.86
N LEU A 111 -15.74 -15.21 1.55
CA LEU A 111 -14.40 -15.28 0.94
C LEU A 111 -14.41 -16.31 -0.18
N PRO A 112 -14.00 -15.95 -1.41
CA PRO A 112 -14.00 -16.87 -2.54
C PRO A 112 -13.27 -18.17 -2.15
N PRO A 113 -13.79 -19.35 -2.52
CA PRO A 113 -13.09 -20.61 -2.31
C PRO A 113 -11.64 -20.51 -2.79
N ARG A 114 -10.67 -21.06 -2.03
CA ARG A 114 -9.22 -20.90 -2.28
C ARG A 114 -8.82 -21.15 -3.75
N PHE A 115 -9.47 -22.10 -4.41
CA PHE A 115 -9.22 -22.42 -5.82
C PHE A 115 -9.55 -21.27 -6.79
N LEU A 116 -10.65 -20.55 -6.57
CA LEU A 116 -11.01 -19.38 -7.38
C LEU A 116 -10.03 -18.23 -7.15
N LEU A 117 -9.59 -18.05 -5.90
CA LEU A 117 -8.57 -17.07 -5.55
C LEU A 117 -7.23 -17.40 -6.24
N CYS A 118 -6.81 -18.66 -6.24
CA CYS A 118 -5.60 -19.11 -6.94
C CYS A 118 -5.68 -18.84 -8.45
N LYS A 119 -6.80 -19.17 -9.11
CA LYS A 119 -7.00 -18.86 -10.54
C LYS A 119 -6.90 -17.36 -10.83
N GLN A 120 -7.53 -16.53 -10.00
CA GLN A 120 -7.47 -15.07 -10.15
C GLN A 120 -6.04 -14.55 -9.94
N ILE A 121 -5.30 -15.09 -8.97
CA ILE A 121 -3.90 -14.75 -8.74
C ILE A 121 -3.06 -15.15 -9.96
N ASP A 122 -3.24 -16.35 -10.49
CA ASP A 122 -2.50 -16.85 -11.66
C ASP A 122 -2.75 -15.97 -12.89
N GLU A 123 -4.01 -15.58 -13.16
CA GLU A 123 -4.37 -14.64 -14.24
C GLU A 123 -3.72 -13.26 -14.05
N HIS A 124 -3.73 -12.72 -12.83
CA HIS A 124 -3.09 -11.44 -12.53
C HIS A 124 -1.57 -11.50 -12.61
N LEU A 125 -0.95 -12.60 -12.18
CA LEU A 125 0.49 -12.84 -12.30
C LEU A 125 0.90 -12.96 -13.76
N LEU A 126 0.11 -13.67 -14.57
CA LEU A 126 0.30 -13.76 -16.02
C LEU A 126 0.24 -12.37 -16.66
N HIS A 127 -0.79 -11.59 -16.36
CA HIS A 127 -0.94 -10.23 -16.87
C HIS A 127 0.23 -9.33 -16.45
N ARG A 128 0.64 -9.37 -15.18
CA ARG A 128 1.81 -8.63 -14.69
C ARG A 128 3.08 -9.01 -15.46
N GLU A 129 3.28 -10.30 -15.72
CA GLU A 129 4.47 -10.78 -16.44
C GLU A 129 4.44 -10.38 -17.92
N THR A 130 3.26 -10.33 -18.56
CA THR A 130 3.09 -9.80 -19.92
C THR A 130 3.46 -8.30 -20.00
N VAL A 131 3.05 -7.51 -19.01
CA VAL A 131 3.37 -6.08 -18.95
C VAL A 131 4.87 -5.89 -18.67
N ARG A 132 5.43 -6.65 -17.72
CA ARG A 132 6.85 -6.60 -17.36
C ARG A 132 7.74 -6.86 -18.58
N THR A 133 7.45 -7.93 -19.33
CA THR A 133 8.23 -8.31 -20.51
C THR A 133 8.17 -7.22 -21.59
N LYS A 134 6.99 -6.63 -21.82
CA LYS A 134 6.82 -5.50 -22.76
C LYS A 134 7.60 -4.24 -22.34
N VAL A 135 7.59 -3.90 -21.04
CA VAL A 135 8.37 -2.77 -20.50
C VAL A 135 9.87 -3.02 -20.64
N MET A 136 10.33 -4.23 -20.34
CA MET A 136 11.75 -4.59 -20.49
C MET A 136 12.20 -4.54 -21.96
N GLU A 137 11.34 -4.95 -22.90
CA GLU A 137 11.60 -4.81 -24.33
C GLU A 137 11.72 -3.33 -24.73
N MET A 138 10.78 -2.48 -24.33
CA MET A 138 10.83 -1.03 -24.61
C MET A 138 12.06 -0.36 -23.99
N LEU A 139 12.43 -0.74 -22.76
CA LEU A 139 13.63 -0.25 -22.09
C LEU A 139 14.89 -0.63 -22.88
N SER A 140 14.96 -1.88 -23.36
CA SER A 140 16.09 -2.35 -24.17
C SER A 140 16.23 -1.55 -25.48
N GLN A 141 15.11 -1.23 -26.14
CA GLN A 141 15.07 -0.41 -27.34
C GLN A 141 15.56 1.01 -27.04
N LEU A 142 15.08 1.62 -25.96
CA LEU A 142 15.48 2.97 -25.54
C LEU A 142 16.97 3.03 -25.19
N MET A 143 17.50 2.03 -24.50
CA MET A 143 18.93 1.94 -24.19
C MET A 143 19.79 1.85 -25.45
N ARG A 144 19.37 1.10 -26.47
CA ARG A 144 20.05 1.06 -27.77
C ARG A 144 20.04 2.42 -28.46
N VAL A 145 18.90 3.10 -28.50
CA VAL A 145 18.79 4.45 -29.10
C VAL A 145 19.70 5.45 -28.38
N ARG A 146 19.72 5.43 -27.04
CA ARG A 146 20.61 6.30 -26.24
C ARG A 146 22.08 6.00 -26.48
N ALA A 147 22.45 4.73 -26.65
CA ALA A 147 23.83 4.35 -26.97
C ALA A 147 24.25 4.88 -28.35
N CYS A 148 23.39 4.76 -29.37
CA CYS A 148 23.62 5.34 -30.70
C CYS A 148 23.80 6.86 -30.62
N GLN A 149 22.91 7.56 -29.91
CA GLN A 149 23.01 9.02 -29.75
C GLN A 149 24.28 9.47 -29.00
N ARG A 150 24.77 8.68 -28.03
CA ARG A 150 26.04 8.97 -27.36
C ARG A 150 27.21 8.82 -28.33
N ALA A 151 27.25 7.72 -29.09
CA ALA A 151 28.29 7.50 -30.09
C ALA A 151 28.32 8.60 -31.16
N GLU A 152 27.17 9.11 -31.59
CA GLU A 152 27.10 10.26 -32.51
C GLU A 152 27.62 11.55 -31.88
N ARG A 153 27.22 11.86 -30.63
CA ARG A 153 27.73 13.02 -29.90
C ARG A 153 29.24 12.95 -29.70
N ASP A 154 29.76 11.77 -29.37
CA ASP A 154 31.19 11.56 -29.18
C ASP A 154 31.94 11.77 -30.50
N LYS A 155 31.41 11.30 -31.64
CA LYS A 155 32.00 11.58 -32.97
C LYS A 155 32.05 13.08 -33.26
N VAL A 156 30.95 13.80 -33.08
CA VAL A 156 30.88 15.26 -33.30
C VAL A 156 31.85 16.00 -32.37
N ALA A 157 31.96 15.58 -31.11
CA ALA A 157 32.91 16.17 -30.16
C ALA A 157 34.37 15.94 -30.57
N HIS A 158 34.71 14.75 -31.09
CA HIS A 158 36.05 14.45 -31.60
C HIS A 158 36.38 15.27 -32.86
N GLU A 159 35.42 15.42 -33.78
CA GLU A 159 35.57 16.25 -34.99
C GLU A 159 35.80 17.73 -34.62
N LEU A 160 35.00 18.27 -33.70
CA LEU A 160 35.15 19.64 -33.22
C LEU A 160 36.48 19.85 -32.48
N ALA A 161 36.92 18.89 -31.66
CA ALA A 161 38.20 18.96 -30.97
C ALA A 161 39.39 18.95 -31.95
N ALA A 162 39.31 18.15 -33.02
CA ALA A 162 40.32 18.12 -34.08
C ALA A 162 40.37 19.46 -34.85
N GLU A 163 39.21 20.05 -35.17
CA GLU A 163 39.14 21.36 -35.82
C GLU A 163 39.70 22.47 -34.93
N GLN A 164 39.41 22.43 -33.63
CA GLN A 164 39.94 23.39 -32.67
C GLN A 164 41.46 23.28 -32.50
N GLN A 165 42.01 22.07 -32.49
CA GLN A 165 43.46 21.84 -32.51
C GLN A 165 44.11 22.38 -33.79
N HIS A 166 43.46 22.22 -34.94
CA HIS A 166 43.95 22.77 -36.20
C HIS A 166 43.95 24.30 -36.18
N LEU A 167 42.89 24.93 -35.64
CA LEU A 167 42.80 26.39 -35.50
C LEU A 167 43.84 26.95 -34.52
N THR A 168 44.08 26.28 -33.39
CA THR A 168 45.11 26.72 -32.43
C THR A 168 46.49 26.62 -33.04
N ALA A 169 46.84 25.52 -33.71
CA ALA A 169 48.10 25.36 -34.42
C ALA A 169 48.31 26.43 -35.50
N ARG A 170 47.26 26.75 -36.26
CA ARG A 170 47.33 27.85 -37.24
C ARG A 170 47.53 29.21 -36.57
N SER A 171 46.89 29.46 -35.43
CA SER A 171 47.05 30.71 -34.68
C SER A 171 48.45 30.90 -34.09
N THR A 172 49.11 29.81 -33.66
CA THR A 172 50.49 29.86 -33.14
C THR A 172 51.46 30.18 -34.26
N VAL A 173 51.32 29.52 -35.42
CA VAL A 173 52.13 29.84 -36.62
C VAL A 173 51.95 31.30 -37.03
N LEU A 174 50.72 31.80 -37.06
CA LEU A 174 50.46 33.22 -37.36
C LEU A 174 51.15 34.14 -36.34
N ARG A 175 51.06 33.86 -35.04
CA ARG A 175 51.75 34.65 -34.00
C ARG A 175 53.26 34.66 -34.20
N GLU A 176 53.88 33.53 -34.46
CA GLU A 176 55.32 33.42 -34.71
C GLU A 176 55.74 34.26 -35.93
N THR A 177 54.99 34.17 -37.03
CA THR A 177 55.27 34.99 -38.23
C THR A 177 55.11 36.49 -37.98
N THR A 178 54.11 36.90 -37.18
CA THR A 178 53.92 38.32 -36.83
C THR A 178 55.03 38.85 -35.93
N ALA A 179 55.53 38.03 -35.00
CA ALA A 179 56.65 38.40 -34.13
C ALA A 179 57.95 38.59 -34.93
N ALA A 180 58.25 37.67 -35.85
CA ALA A 180 59.40 37.80 -36.76
C ALA A 180 59.31 39.06 -37.63
N LEU A 181 58.11 39.40 -38.11
CA LEU A 181 57.90 40.62 -38.88
C LEU A 181 58.09 41.88 -38.02
N GLN A 182 57.59 41.89 -36.78
CA GLN A 182 57.83 43.00 -35.84
C GLN A 182 59.32 43.19 -35.54
N GLU A 183 60.08 42.11 -35.36
CA GLU A 183 61.53 42.17 -35.15
C GLU A 183 62.24 42.79 -36.36
N SER A 184 61.88 42.40 -37.58
CA SER A 184 62.44 42.99 -38.81
C SER A 184 62.11 44.48 -38.97
N VAL A 185 60.92 44.91 -38.54
CA VAL A 185 60.52 46.33 -38.55
C VAL A 185 61.32 47.14 -37.53
N LEU A 186 61.57 46.58 -36.35
CA LEU A 186 62.41 47.22 -35.35
C LEU A 186 63.85 47.37 -35.86
N GLU A 187 64.42 46.35 -36.48
CA GLU A 187 65.75 46.40 -37.09
C GLU A 187 65.84 47.46 -38.20
N LEU A 188 64.83 47.53 -39.07
CA LEU A 188 64.71 48.58 -40.10
C LEU A 188 64.59 49.99 -39.47
N SER A 189 63.83 50.12 -38.39
CA SER A 189 63.67 51.40 -37.68
C SER A 189 64.98 51.86 -37.02
N ALA A 190 65.75 50.94 -36.45
CA ALA A 190 67.07 51.20 -35.88
C ALA A 190 68.05 51.63 -36.97
N ARG A 191 68.04 50.94 -38.12
CA ARG A 191 68.86 51.31 -39.29
C ARG A 191 68.48 52.67 -39.86
N LYS A 192 67.19 53.00 -39.90
CA LYS A 192 66.69 54.35 -40.25
C LYS A 192 67.21 55.40 -39.26
N SER A 193 67.16 55.14 -37.94
CA SER A 193 67.66 56.09 -36.95
C SER A 193 69.17 56.29 -37.03
N ALA A 194 69.95 55.26 -37.35
CA ALA A 194 71.39 55.39 -37.59
C ALA A 194 71.69 56.25 -38.83
N LEU A 195 70.95 56.04 -39.93
CA LEU A 195 71.08 56.87 -41.14
C LEU A 195 70.66 58.33 -40.90
N LEU A 196 69.70 58.59 -40.01
CA LEU A 196 69.31 59.94 -39.62
C LEU A 196 70.36 60.61 -38.71
N GLN A 197 71.15 59.85 -37.96
CA GLN A 197 72.27 60.37 -37.16
C GLN A 197 73.48 60.74 -38.04
N ASP A 198 73.68 60.05 -39.16
CA ASP A 198 74.70 60.37 -40.17
C ASP A 198 74.35 61.61 -41.03
N GLY A 199 73.10 62.08 -41.00
CA GLY A 199 72.66 63.31 -41.64
C GLY A 199 72.67 64.50 -40.68
N ALA A 200 73.61 65.43 -40.82
CA ALA A 200 73.73 66.60 -39.96
C ALA A 200 72.48 67.51 -40.02
N VAL A 201 71.80 67.66 -38.87
CA VAL A 201 70.73 68.65 -38.64
C VAL A 201 71.38 70.03 -38.45
N PRO A 202 70.94 71.11 -39.15
CA PRO A 202 71.50 72.45 -38.99
C PRO A 202 71.32 73.04 -37.58
N ASP A 203 72.28 73.87 -37.19
CA ASP A 203 72.51 74.35 -35.82
C ASP A 203 71.53 75.42 -35.33
N SER A 204 71.50 75.67 -34.01
CA SER A 204 70.48 76.46 -33.29
C SER A 204 70.27 77.90 -33.76
N LEU A 205 71.25 78.51 -34.44
CA LEU A 205 71.12 79.83 -35.08
C LEU A 205 70.04 79.86 -36.17
N TRP A 206 69.75 78.71 -36.78
CA TRP A 206 68.66 78.58 -37.75
C TRP A 206 67.29 78.73 -37.07
N TYR A 207 67.13 78.23 -35.84
CA TYR A 207 65.88 78.30 -35.07
C TYR A 207 65.69 79.66 -34.39
N GLU A 208 66.75 80.37 -34.03
CA GLU A 208 66.65 81.72 -33.45
C GLU A 208 66.06 82.73 -34.46
N GLY A 209 66.44 82.64 -35.75
CA GLY A 209 65.83 83.45 -36.81
C GLY A 209 64.34 83.13 -37.09
N PHE A 210 63.86 81.95 -36.69
CA PHE A 210 62.43 81.60 -36.77
C PHE A 210 61.63 82.21 -35.61
N ASN A 211 62.26 82.37 -34.44
CA ASN A 211 61.58 82.81 -33.23
C ASN A 211 61.26 84.32 -33.23
N ASP A 212 62.09 85.13 -33.90
CA ASP A 212 61.86 86.57 -34.07
C ASP A 212 60.64 86.89 -34.97
N LEU A 213 60.22 85.93 -35.82
CA LEU A 213 58.99 86.06 -36.64
C LEU A 213 57.71 85.77 -35.84
N THR A 214 57.79 85.05 -34.71
CA THR A 214 56.61 84.62 -33.93
C THR A 214 56.18 85.61 -32.85
N VAL A 215 57.03 86.55 -32.43
CA VAL A 215 56.73 87.49 -31.33
C VAL A 215 55.66 88.53 -31.71
N GLU A 216 55.42 88.79 -33.00
CA GLU A 216 54.28 89.63 -33.41
C GLU A 216 52.91 88.93 -33.32
N GLN A 217 52.84 87.61 -33.16
CA GLN A 217 51.57 86.86 -33.06
C GLN A 217 51.07 86.66 -31.61
N ALA A 218 51.84 87.06 -30.60
CA ALA A 218 51.50 86.90 -29.18
C ALA A 218 50.40 87.87 -28.66
N ARG A 219 49.61 88.50 -29.55
CA ARG A 219 48.42 89.28 -29.17
C ARG A 219 47.13 88.45 -29.09
N ASP A 220 47.13 87.20 -29.54
CA ASP A 220 45.95 86.34 -29.47
C ASP A 220 46.28 84.99 -28.79
N SER A 221 45.97 84.87 -27.49
CA SER A 221 45.34 83.68 -26.87
C SER A 221 45.47 83.67 -25.34
N ALA A 222 44.33 83.86 -24.66
CA ALA A 222 44.15 83.38 -23.28
C ALA A 222 44.15 81.83 -23.30
N SER A 223 45.04 81.17 -22.55
CA SER A 223 45.14 79.70 -22.54
C SER A 223 44.11 79.05 -21.58
N PRO A 224 43.13 78.26 -22.08
CA PRO A 224 41.99 77.70 -21.30
C PRO A 224 42.28 76.37 -20.57
N SER A 225 43.54 75.95 -20.39
CA SER A 225 43.87 74.52 -20.22
C SER A 225 43.60 73.92 -18.83
N GLN A 226 43.73 74.68 -17.73
CA GLN A 226 43.53 74.15 -16.37
C GLN A 226 42.05 74.00 -15.99
N GLU A 227 41.19 74.90 -16.48
CA GLU A 227 39.75 74.85 -16.19
C GLU A 227 39.07 73.70 -16.95
N GLY A 228 39.56 73.38 -18.15
CA GLY A 228 39.12 72.21 -18.91
C GLY A 228 39.41 70.89 -18.20
N ALA A 229 40.57 70.78 -17.53
CA ALA A 229 41.01 69.56 -16.85
C ALA A 229 40.18 69.22 -15.59
N TRP A 230 39.82 70.18 -14.75
CA TRP A 230 38.96 69.91 -13.60
C TRP A 230 37.49 69.69 -13.98
N ARG A 231 37.03 70.30 -15.08
CA ARG A 231 35.69 70.04 -15.63
C ARG A 231 35.58 68.65 -16.26
N SER A 232 36.66 68.11 -16.83
CA SER A 232 36.68 66.73 -17.34
C SER A 232 36.70 65.70 -16.21
N THR A 233 37.52 65.91 -15.17
CA THR A 233 37.54 65.00 -14.01
C THR A 233 36.21 65.00 -13.24
N LEU A 234 35.57 66.17 -13.09
CA LEU A 234 34.24 66.23 -12.48
C LEU A 234 33.19 65.46 -13.30
N LYS A 235 33.24 65.56 -14.64
CA LYS A 235 32.35 64.79 -15.53
C LYS A 235 32.59 63.29 -15.42
N GLU A 236 33.84 62.85 -15.29
CA GLU A 236 34.17 61.44 -15.10
C GLU A 236 33.61 60.92 -13.77
N VAL A 237 33.80 61.65 -12.66
CA VAL A 237 33.23 61.28 -11.36
C VAL A 237 31.70 61.25 -11.42
N GLN A 238 31.08 62.22 -12.08
CA GLN A 238 29.62 62.27 -12.24
C GLN A 238 29.08 61.08 -13.06
N GLN A 239 29.83 60.62 -14.07
CA GLN A 239 29.49 59.41 -14.82
C GLN A 239 29.65 58.15 -13.97
N VAL A 240 30.68 58.06 -13.14
CA VAL A 240 30.89 56.91 -12.23
C VAL A 240 29.77 56.83 -11.21
N VAL A 241 29.42 57.94 -10.56
CA VAL A 241 28.30 57.99 -9.60
C VAL A 241 26.99 57.58 -10.27
N LYS A 242 26.72 58.09 -11.48
CA LYS A 242 25.52 57.70 -12.24
C LYS A 242 25.47 56.21 -12.56
N ARG A 243 26.59 55.60 -12.96
CA ARG A 243 26.66 54.14 -13.18
C ARG A 243 26.43 53.37 -11.88
N GLN A 244 26.99 53.82 -10.76
CA GLN A 244 26.78 53.15 -9.48
C GLN A 244 25.34 53.28 -8.98
N GLU A 245 24.67 54.41 -9.21
CA GLU A 245 23.24 54.56 -8.93
C GLU A 245 22.41 53.60 -9.79
N GLU A 246 22.70 53.49 -11.08
CA GLU A 246 22.05 52.52 -11.99
C GLU A 246 22.28 51.07 -11.55
N GLU A 247 23.50 50.71 -11.14
CA GLU A 247 23.84 49.39 -10.59
C GLU A 247 23.10 49.10 -9.28
N LEU A 248 23.06 50.07 -8.34
CA LEU A 248 22.34 49.94 -7.07
C LEU A 248 20.83 49.79 -7.30
N THR A 249 20.26 50.52 -8.25
CA THR A 249 18.84 50.36 -8.60
C THR A 249 18.57 48.98 -9.19
N CYS A 250 19.43 48.48 -10.08
CA CYS A 250 19.33 47.12 -10.62
C CYS A 250 19.42 46.06 -9.51
N LEU A 251 20.35 46.21 -8.57
CA LEU A 251 20.50 45.30 -7.44
C LEU A 251 19.28 45.34 -6.52
N SER A 252 18.75 46.54 -6.22
CA SER A 252 17.55 46.69 -5.40
C SER A 252 16.32 46.01 -6.02
N VAL A 253 16.11 46.19 -7.33
CA VAL A 253 15.02 45.51 -8.06
C VAL A 253 15.23 44.00 -8.06
N SER A 254 16.46 43.52 -8.27
CA SER A 254 16.77 42.10 -8.22
C SER A 254 16.53 41.49 -6.84
N CYS A 255 16.91 42.18 -5.76
CA CYS A 255 16.66 41.74 -4.39
C CYS A 255 15.16 41.65 -4.10
N SER A 256 14.39 42.67 -4.47
CA SER A 256 12.92 42.67 -4.30
C SER A 256 12.27 41.53 -5.08
N ALA A 257 12.70 41.27 -6.32
CA ALA A 257 12.21 40.13 -7.10
C ALA A 257 12.54 38.77 -6.44
N GLN A 258 13.73 38.66 -5.83
CA GLN A 258 14.15 37.45 -5.12
C GLN A 258 13.33 37.26 -3.81
N GLU A 259 13.06 38.34 -3.08
CA GLU A 259 12.21 38.34 -1.89
C GLU A 259 10.78 37.90 -2.23
N ASP A 260 10.22 38.41 -3.34
CA ASP A 260 8.91 37.98 -3.83
C ASP A 260 8.87 36.48 -4.13
N VAL A 261 9.90 35.94 -4.79
CA VAL A 261 10.01 34.50 -5.08
C VAL A 261 10.09 33.70 -3.79
N PHE A 262 10.87 34.14 -2.81
CA PHE A 262 10.97 33.49 -1.51
C PHE A 262 9.63 33.50 -0.78
N THR A 263 8.94 34.64 -0.77
CA THR A 263 7.62 34.80 -0.12
C THR A 263 6.58 33.89 -0.75
N ARG A 264 6.57 33.76 -2.09
CA ARG A 264 5.71 32.80 -2.81
C ARG A 264 6.05 31.34 -2.47
N ALA A 265 7.34 31.02 -2.34
CA ALA A 265 7.76 29.68 -1.96
C ALA A 265 7.35 29.34 -0.51
N VAL A 266 7.48 30.28 0.42
CA VAL A 266 7.06 30.12 1.82
C VAL A 266 5.55 29.92 1.92
N THR A 267 4.76 30.77 1.26
CA THR A 267 3.29 30.63 1.26
C THR A 267 2.84 29.32 0.63
N SER A 268 3.48 28.88 -0.46
CA SER A 268 3.21 27.56 -1.06
C SER A 268 3.56 26.41 -0.09
N LEU A 269 4.68 26.49 0.62
CA LEU A 269 5.07 25.48 1.60
C LEU A 269 4.07 25.45 2.76
N GLN A 270 3.65 26.62 3.26
CA GLN A 270 2.70 26.76 4.35
C GLN A 270 1.34 26.14 4.00
N ALA A 271 0.82 26.42 2.80
CA ALA A 271 -0.41 25.79 2.31
C ALA A 271 -0.32 24.26 2.22
N ARG A 272 0.84 23.69 1.84
CA ARG A 272 1.04 22.23 1.84
C ARG A 272 1.08 21.64 3.24
N VAL A 273 1.69 22.35 4.20
CA VAL A 273 1.73 21.94 5.60
C VAL A 273 0.31 21.96 6.19
N GLU A 274 -0.44 23.03 5.97
CA GLU A 274 -1.84 23.14 6.39
C GLU A 274 -2.69 22.01 5.79
N TRP A 275 -2.58 21.76 4.48
CA TRP A 275 -3.31 20.67 3.83
C TRP A 275 -2.99 19.30 4.41
N ARG A 276 -1.70 19.03 4.69
CA ARG A 276 -1.27 17.79 5.34
C ARG A 276 -1.85 17.68 6.74
N ASP A 277 -1.72 18.73 7.54
CA ASP A 277 -2.12 18.74 8.94
C ASP A 277 -3.65 18.60 9.07
N ASP A 278 -4.42 19.28 8.21
CA ASP A 278 -5.87 19.13 8.09
C ASP A 278 -6.28 17.71 7.64
N GLY A 279 -5.50 17.11 6.73
CA GLY A 279 -5.70 15.73 6.30
C GLY A 279 -5.51 14.74 7.46
N VAL A 280 -4.42 14.90 8.21
CA VAL A 280 -4.11 14.08 9.39
C VAL A 280 -5.15 14.30 10.49
N ALA A 281 -5.54 15.54 10.76
CA ALA A 281 -6.56 15.86 11.76
C ALA A 281 -7.91 15.21 11.43
N ARG A 282 -8.37 15.31 10.17
CA ARG A 282 -9.61 14.65 9.71
C ARG A 282 -9.53 13.13 9.82
N MET A 283 -8.39 12.55 9.45
CA MET A 283 -8.14 11.12 9.58
C MET A 283 -8.24 10.65 11.05
N LEU A 284 -7.58 11.36 11.96
CA LEU A 284 -7.63 11.04 13.40
C LEU A 284 -9.04 11.22 13.96
N ALA A 285 -9.74 12.28 13.57
CA ALA A 285 -11.12 12.52 13.99
C ALA A 285 -12.07 11.40 13.52
N TYR A 286 -11.92 10.93 12.28
CA TYR A 286 -12.69 9.80 11.75
C TYR A 286 -12.47 8.53 12.57
N TRP A 287 -11.22 8.17 12.84
CA TRP A 287 -10.90 6.98 13.62
C TRP A 287 -11.33 7.08 15.08
N ALA A 288 -11.23 8.26 15.69
CA ALA A 288 -11.76 8.53 17.02
C ALA A 288 -13.28 8.30 17.07
N ALA A 289 -14.02 8.88 16.12
CA ALA A 289 -15.47 8.70 16.03
C ALA A 289 -15.85 7.22 15.80
N LYS A 290 -15.09 6.49 14.98
CA LYS A 290 -15.31 5.06 14.74
C LYS A 290 -15.06 4.25 16.01
N ALA A 291 -13.98 4.54 16.74
CA ALA A 291 -13.66 3.88 18.00
C ALA A 291 -14.75 4.14 19.06
N ASP A 292 -15.25 5.37 19.16
CA ASP A 292 -16.33 5.73 20.07
C ASP A 292 -17.65 5.03 19.70
N ALA A 293 -17.97 4.91 18.42
CA ALA A 293 -19.14 4.16 17.95
C ALA A 293 -19.04 2.67 18.32
N VAL A 294 -17.86 2.06 18.18
CA VAL A 294 -17.65 0.65 18.58
C VAL A 294 -17.72 0.51 20.10
N LYS A 295 -17.11 1.43 20.85
CA LYS A 295 -17.11 1.42 22.33
C LYS A 295 -18.52 1.56 22.88
N THR A 296 -19.32 2.48 22.34
CA THR A 296 -20.73 2.68 22.74
C THR A 296 -21.60 1.46 22.38
N ALA A 297 -21.40 0.87 21.20
CA ALA A 297 -22.10 -0.37 20.85
C ALA A 297 -21.74 -1.52 21.80
N TYR A 298 -20.46 -1.64 22.18
CA TYR A 298 -20.00 -2.64 23.13
C TYR A 298 -20.60 -2.42 24.52
N THR A 299 -20.59 -1.19 25.05
CA THR A 299 -21.14 -0.91 26.39
C THR A 299 -22.63 -1.20 26.46
N VAL A 300 -23.39 -0.85 25.41
CA VAL A 300 -24.82 -1.20 25.31
C VAL A 300 -25.03 -2.71 25.30
N ARG A 301 -24.25 -3.46 24.50
CA ARG A 301 -24.35 -4.93 24.47
C ARG A 301 -23.97 -5.55 25.81
N LYS A 302 -22.91 -5.06 26.45
CA LYS A 302 -22.48 -5.52 27.77
C LYS A 302 -23.59 -5.31 28.80
N PHE A 303 -24.18 -4.12 28.86
CA PHE A 303 -25.29 -3.83 29.76
C PHE A 303 -26.48 -4.77 29.54
N LYS A 304 -26.88 -4.99 28.27
CA LYS A 304 -27.96 -5.94 27.95
C LYS A 304 -27.65 -7.37 28.40
N ARG A 305 -26.41 -7.82 28.17
CA ARG A 305 -25.97 -9.16 28.58
C ARG A 305 -25.98 -9.30 30.09
N ASP A 306 -25.43 -8.32 30.80
CA ASP A 306 -25.33 -8.35 32.26
C ASP A 306 -26.76 -8.33 32.88
N ALA A 307 -27.69 -7.54 32.33
CA ALA A 307 -29.10 -7.54 32.75
C ALA A 307 -29.82 -8.88 32.48
N MET A 308 -29.52 -9.55 31.36
CA MET A 308 -30.06 -10.90 31.08
C MET A 308 -29.49 -11.93 32.05
N GLU A 309 -28.22 -11.81 32.42
CA GLU A 309 -27.56 -12.70 33.36
C GLU A 309 -28.17 -12.55 34.76
N GLU A 310 -28.40 -11.32 35.22
CA GLU A 310 -29.09 -11.03 36.49
C GLU A 310 -30.51 -11.62 36.50
N ALA A 311 -31.26 -11.49 35.40
CA ALA A 311 -32.59 -12.08 35.28
C ALA A 311 -32.56 -13.61 35.37
N ARG A 312 -31.59 -14.26 34.71
CA ARG A 312 -31.38 -15.72 34.80
C ARG A 312 -30.99 -16.16 36.21
N GLN A 313 -30.16 -15.39 36.90
CA GLN A 313 -29.76 -15.69 38.28
C GLN A 313 -30.97 -15.62 39.23
N LEU A 314 -31.81 -14.58 39.10
CA LEU A 314 -33.05 -14.47 39.87
C LEU A 314 -34.00 -15.62 39.59
N GLU A 315 -34.14 -16.03 38.33
CA GLU A 315 -34.97 -17.17 37.95
C GLU A 315 -34.40 -18.49 38.50
N ALA A 316 -33.08 -18.69 38.44
CA ALA A 316 -32.42 -19.86 39.03
C ALA A 316 -32.67 -19.95 40.54
N VAL A 317 -32.54 -18.84 41.27
CA VAL A 317 -32.84 -18.79 42.71
C VAL A 317 -34.30 -19.14 42.99
N ARG A 318 -35.25 -18.62 42.20
CA ARG A 318 -36.67 -18.97 42.31
C ARG A 318 -36.91 -20.46 42.08
N LEU A 319 -36.30 -21.03 41.05
CA LEU A 319 -36.45 -22.46 40.73
C LEU A 319 -35.87 -23.35 41.82
N VAL A 320 -34.72 -22.98 42.39
CA VAL A 320 -34.13 -23.70 43.55
C VAL A 320 -35.11 -23.70 44.72
N HIS A 321 -35.71 -22.55 45.04
CA HIS A 321 -36.68 -22.46 46.12
C HIS A 321 -37.92 -23.35 45.86
N CYS A 322 -38.49 -23.31 44.65
CA CYS A 322 -39.61 -24.18 44.30
C CYS A 322 -39.25 -25.68 44.36
N LEU A 323 -38.00 -26.05 44.03
CA LEU A 323 -37.53 -27.43 44.17
C LEU A 323 -37.42 -27.84 45.64
N GLU A 324 -36.92 -26.96 46.51
CA GLU A 324 -36.86 -27.20 47.96
C GLU A 324 -38.25 -27.40 48.54
N GLU A 325 -39.20 -26.51 48.23
CA GLU A 325 -40.61 -26.64 48.65
C GLU A 325 -41.24 -27.96 48.16
N GLY A 326 -41.02 -28.30 46.88
CA GLY A 326 -41.50 -29.55 46.31
C GLY A 326 -40.89 -30.79 46.97
N GLN A 327 -39.62 -30.74 47.36
CA GLN A 327 -38.95 -31.81 48.11
C GLN A 327 -39.56 -31.98 49.51
N GLU A 328 -39.81 -30.88 50.23
CA GLU A 328 -40.45 -30.92 51.55
C GLU A 328 -41.85 -31.53 51.47
N GLN A 329 -42.66 -31.11 50.50
CA GLN A 329 -44.00 -31.65 50.25
C GLN A 329 -43.94 -33.15 49.96
N PHE A 330 -43.01 -33.59 49.09
CA PHE A 330 -42.83 -35.00 48.77
C PHE A 330 -42.41 -35.82 50.00
N LEU A 331 -41.49 -35.30 50.82
CA LEU A 331 -41.05 -35.97 52.03
C LEU A 331 -42.19 -36.13 53.04
N SER A 332 -43.02 -35.09 53.21
CA SER A 332 -44.22 -35.14 54.06
C SER A 332 -45.22 -36.18 53.55
N ALA A 333 -45.54 -36.16 52.25
CA ALA A 333 -46.43 -37.16 51.63
C ALA A 333 -45.90 -38.59 51.79
N LYS A 334 -44.58 -38.78 51.65
CA LYS A 334 -43.92 -40.08 51.86
C LYS A 334 -44.03 -40.56 53.31
N GLN A 335 -43.95 -39.66 54.29
CA GLN A 335 -44.16 -39.99 55.70
C GLN A 335 -45.62 -40.39 55.96
N LEU A 336 -46.59 -39.63 55.45
CA LEU A 336 -48.02 -39.96 55.55
C LEU A 336 -48.33 -41.33 54.92
N TYR A 337 -47.78 -41.61 53.74
CA TYR A 337 -47.93 -42.91 53.09
C TYR A 337 -47.40 -44.06 53.96
N ARG A 338 -46.24 -43.88 54.59
CA ARG A 338 -45.67 -44.88 55.52
C ARG A 338 -46.56 -45.09 56.74
N GLN A 339 -47.16 -44.03 57.28
CA GLN A 339 -48.09 -44.12 58.40
C GLN A 339 -49.37 -44.88 58.01
N LEU A 340 -49.98 -44.51 56.89
CA LEU A 340 -51.15 -45.21 56.35
C LEU A 340 -50.87 -46.69 56.11
N ARG A 341 -49.69 -47.01 55.55
CA ARG A 341 -49.28 -48.40 55.33
C ARG A 341 -49.18 -49.20 56.65
N ARG A 342 -48.60 -48.61 57.70
CA ARG A 342 -48.55 -49.25 59.03
C ARG A 342 -49.95 -49.51 59.57
N HIS A 343 -50.87 -48.54 59.44
CA HIS A 343 -52.26 -48.74 59.85
C HIS A 343 -52.96 -49.84 59.06
N VAL A 344 -52.71 -49.95 57.76
CA VAL A 344 -53.26 -51.06 56.95
C VAL A 344 -52.70 -52.40 57.43
N GLU A 345 -51.41 -52.49 57.76
CA GLU A 345 -50.79 -53.70 58.32
C GLU A 345 -51.38 -54.05 59.70
N GLU A 346 -51.60 -53.07 60.58
CA GLU A 346 -52.27 -53.24 61.88
C GLU A 346 -53.72 -53.75 61.72
N ILE A 347 -54.50 -53.12 60.84
CA ILE A 347 -55.87 -53.55 60.52
C ILE A 347 -55.86 -54.98 59.97
N GLY A 348 -54.91 -55.31 59.09
CA GLY A 348 -54.72 -56.67 58.58
C GLY A 348 -54.51 -57.69 59.70
N LEU A 349 -53.65 -57.38 60.68
CA LEU A 349 -53.43 -58.25 61.85
C LEU A 349 -54.70 -58.40 62.71
N VAL A 350 -55.46 -57.31 62.91
CA VAL A 350 -56.72 -57.35 63.66
C VAL A 350 -57.76 -58.22 62.94
N LEU A 351 -57.86 -58.10 61.61
CA LEU A 351 -58.74 -58.95 60.81
C LEU A 351 -58.36 -60.43 60.89
N GLN A 352 -57.07 -60.77 60.81
CA GLN A 352 -56.60 -62.15 61.00
C GLN A 352 -56.94 -62.70 62.38
N ARG A 353 -56.79 -61.89 63.45
CA ARG A 353 -57.20 -62.30 64.81
C ARG A 353 -58.70 -62.48 64.92
N LYS A 354 -59.49 -61.66 64.22
CA LYS A 354 -60.94 -61.84 64.17
C LYS A 354 -61.30 -63.16 63.48
N GLU A 355 -60.69 -63.46 62.34
CA GLU A 355 -60.91 -64.74 61.63
C GLU A 355 -60.57 -65.94 62.51
N SER A 356 -59.50 -65.88 63.30
CA SER A 356 -59.15 -66.97 64.23
C SER A 356 -60.11 -67.07 65.41
N LEU A 357 -60.60 -65.95 65.95
CA LEU A 357 -61.65 -65.95 66.97
C LEU A 357 -62.97 -66.52 66.42
N ASP A 358 -63.38 -66.11 65.23
CA ASP A 358 -64.58 -66.63 64.57
C ASP A 358 -64.48 -68.15 64.35
N LEU A 359 -63.28 -68.68 64.01
CA LEU A 359 -63.02 -70.12 63.92
C LEU A 359 -63.16 -70.82 65.29
N LEU A 360 -62.54 -70.27 66.34
CA LEU A 360 -62.66 -70.82 67.69
C LEU A 360 -64.11 -70.80 68.19
N SER A 361 -64.85 -69.72 67.95
CA SER A 361 -66.27 -69.62 68.29
C SER A 361 -67.10 -70.69 67.59
N ARG A 362 -66.82 -70.99 66.31
CA ARG A 362 -67.45 -72.11 65.61
C ARG A 362 -67.13 -73.46 66.26
N GLN A 363 -65.86 -73.70 66.59
CA GLN A 363 -65.44 -74.93 67.28
C GLN A 363 -66.11 -75.08 68.66
N ILE A 364 -66.21 -73.99 69.44
CA ILE A 364 -66.92 -73.99 70.73
C ILE A 364 -68.39 -74.33 70.52
N ALA A 365 -69.08 -73.69 69.56
CA ALA A 365 -70.47 -73.98 69.25
C ALA A 365 -70.70 -75.45 68.82
N GLU A 366 -69.77 -76.03 68.05
CA GLU A 366 -69.78 -77.45 67.71
C GLU A 366 -69.62 -78.34 68.94
N THR A 367 -68.70 -78.02 69.85
CA THR A 367 -68.50 -78.77 71.10
C THR A 367 -69.69 -78.64 72.06
N ASP A 368 -70.26 -77.45 72.21
CA ASP A 368 -71.46 -77.21 73.03
C ASP A 368 -72.66 -77.99 72.46
N GLY A 369 -72.81 -78.01 71.13
CA GLY A 369 -73.78 -78.86 70.44
C GLY A 369 -73.58 -80.35 70.73
N ALA A 370 -72.33 -80.83 70.72
CA ALA A 370 -72.00 -82.22 71.06
C ALA A 370 -72.26 -82.55 72.54
N ILE A 371 -71.96 -81.63 73.47
CA ILE A 371 -72.23 -81.77 74.90
C ILE A 371 -73.74 -81.80 75.16
N ALA A 372 -74.50 -80.87 74.57
CA ALA A 372 -75.95 -80.84 74.67
C ALA A 372 -76.55 -82.15 74.13
N ALA A 373 -76.08 -82.64 72.98
CA ALA A 373 -76.50 -83.94 72.45
C ALA A 373 -76.14 -85.11 73.38
N HIS A 374 -75.00 -85.06 74.08
CA HIS A 374 -74.63 -86.08 75.07
C HIS A 374 -75.51 -86.03 76.32
N GLN A 375 -75.80 -84.84 76.84
CA GLN A 375 -76.69 -84.63 77.99
C GLN A 375 -78.12 -85.07 77.68
N GLU A 376 -78.61 -84.78 76.47
CA GLU A 376 -79.93 -85.23 76.02
C GLU A 376 -80.00 -86.76 75.90
N ARG A 377 -78.93 -87.41 75.38
CA ARG A 377 -78.82 -88.88 75.41
C ARG A 377 -78.79 -89.44 76.84
N GLN A 378 -78.16 -88.75 77.79
CA GLN A 378 -78.17 -89.16 79.20
C GLN A 378 -79.56 -88.99 79.84
N ARG A 379 -80.28 -87.91 79.55
CA ARG A 379 -81.67 -87.71 79.99
C ARG A 379 -82.62 -88.78 79.44
N LEU A 380 -82.51 -89.09 78.14
CA LEU A 380 -83.27 -90.18 77.52
C LEU A 380 -82.94 -91.54 78.14
N ARG A 381 -81.68 -91.78 78.55
CA ARG A 381 -81.29 -92.99 79.30
C ARG A 381 -81.85 -93.01 80.73
N SER A 382 -81.94 -91.87 81.42
CA SER A 382 -82.54 -91.81 82.75
C SER A 382 -84.07 -91.97 82.74
N MET A 383 -84.75 -91.56 81.66
CA MET A 383 -86.21 -91.74 81.52
C MET A 383 -86.60 -93.15 81.04
N ALA A 384 -85.69 -93.93 80.48
CA ALA A 384 -85.92 -95.34 80.14
C ALA A 384 -85.65 -96.31 81.31
N GLY A 385 -85.22 -95.81 82.48
CA GLY A 385 -84.90 -96.58 83.68
C GLY A 385 -85.86 -96.38 84.86
N ALA A 386 -86.98 -95.69 84.65
CA ALA A 386 -88.14 -95.63 85.54
C ALA A 386 -89.31 -96.34 84.86
#